data_AF-A0A815DED3-F1
#
_entry.id   AF-A0A815DED3-F1
#
_cell.length_a   1.000
_cell.length_b   1.000
_cell.length_c   1.000
_cell.angle_alpha   90.00
_cell.angle_beta   90.00
_cell.angle_gamma   90.00
#
_symmetry.space_group_name_H-M   'P 1'
#
loop_
_entity.id
_entity.type
_entity.pdbx_description
1 polymer ?
#
loop_
_entity_poly.entity_id
_entity_poly.type
_entity_poly.pdbx_seq_one_letter_code
_entity_poly.pdbx_strand_id
1 'polypeptide(L)'
;MGKAEDILKAKQFEPLRLIDNKFRYQLQSTCSSLSVFYGIPKAHKIGFPIRPTISDIGSYQYKLSKYLAKVIRDARLQAESYIKDSFEFVKRIKEIALDKQQKTCIMCSSDVESLYIKVPVDEAIETTLNYIFV
;
A
#
# COMPACT_ATOMS: atom_id res chain seq x y z
N MET A 1 -5.88 -32.91 -4.41
CA MET A 1 -4.52 -33.17 -4.95
C MET A 1 -3.75 -31.91 -5.36
N GLY A 2 -4.35 -30.70 -5.45
CA GLY A 2 -3.63 -29.51 -5.96
C GLY A 2 -2.80 -28.67 -4.96
N LYS A 3 -2.88 -28.89 -3.65
CA LYS A 3 -2.18 -28.03 -2.66
C LYS A 3 -0.72 -28.42 -2.39
N ALA A 4 -0.34 -29.66 -2.69
CA ALA A 4 1.04 -30.14 -2.51
C ALA A 4 1.95 -29.78 -3.69
N GLU A 5 1.37 -29.66 -4.89
CA GLU A 5 2.08 -29.32 -6.12
C GLU A 5 2.56 -27.85 -6.12
N ASP A 6 1.80 -26.94 -5.50
CA ASP A 6 2.20 -25.55 -5.33
C ASP A 6 3.38 -25.38 -4.35
N ILE A 7 3.45 -26.22 -3.32
CA ILE A 7 4.60 -26.26 -2.38
C ILE A 7 5.83 -26.87 -3.06
N LEU A 8 5.65 -27.82 -3.99
CA LEU A 8 6.72 -28.39 -4.80
C LEU A 8 7.24 -27.42 -5.87
N LYS A 9 6.40 -26.54 -6.42
CA LYS A 9 6.86 -25.44 -7.29
C LYS A 9 7.72 -24.42 -6.54
N ALA A 10 7.46 -24.20 -5.25
CA ALA A 10 8.32 -23.36 -4.41
C ALA A 10 9.74 -23.94 -4.19
N LYS A 11 9.94 -25.26 -4.43
CA LYS A 11 11.27 -25.90 -4.42
C LYS A 11 12.08 -25.66 -5.71
N GLN A 12 11.47 -25.17 -6.79
CA GLN A 12 12.17 -24.91 -8.06
C GLN A 12 12.87 -23.55 -8.11
N PHE A 13 12.73 -22.69 -7.09
CA PHE A 13 13.45 -21.41 -6.97
C PHE A 13 14.84 -21.55 -6.31
N GLU A 14 15.60 -22.58 -6.69
CA GLU A 14 17.00 -22.81 -6.28
C GLU A 14 18.03 -22.38 -7.34
N PRO A 15 18.00 -21.15 -7.90
CA PRO A 15 19.26 -20.62 -8.44
C PRO A 15 19.55 -19.14 -8.17
N LEU A 16 19.07 -18.53 -7.08
CA LEU A 16 19.45 -17.14 -6.76
C LEU A 16 20.04 -16.89 -5.37
N ARG A 17 19.88 -17.78 -4.37
CA ARG A 17 20.37 -17.58 -2.98
C ARG A 17 20.16 -16.15 -2.43
N LEU A 18 19.20 -15.40 -2.95
CA LEU A 18 19.00 -13.98 -2.63
C LEU A 18 18.38 -13.81 -1.23
N ILE A 19 17.76 -14.87 -0.71
CA ILE A 19 17.12 -14.93 0.60
C ILE A 19 17.86 -16.01 1.39
N ASP A 20 18.65 -15.60 2.38
CA ASP A 20 19.32 -16.54 3.27
C ASP A 20 18.31 -17.21 4.24
N ASN A 21 18.72 -18.33 4.84
CA ASN A 21 17.84 -19.08 5.75
C ASN A 21 17.41 -18.23 6.96
N LYS A 22 18.29 -17.37 7.48
CA LYS A 22 18.00 -16.49 8.61
C LYS A 22 16.85 -15.53 8.27
N PHE A 23 16.92 -14.90 7.11
CA PHE A 23 15.93 -13.97 6.60
C PHE A 23 14.63 -14.68 6.25
N ARG A 24 14.70 -15.88 5.66
CA ARG A 24 13.54 -16.75 5.45
C ARG A 24 12.80 -17.03 6.77
N TYR A 25 13.50 -17.41 7.84
CA TYR A 25 12.88 -17.64 9.14
C TYR A 25 12.26 -16.36 9.76
N GLN A 26 12.83 -15.19 9.48
CA GLN A 26 12.26 -13.92 9.92
C GLN A 26 10.92 -13.62 9.23
N LEU A 27 10.80 -13.92 7.94
CA LEU A 27 9.57 -13.69 7.17
C LEU A 27 8.50 -14.77 7.42
N GLN A 28 8.92 -15.99 7.74
CA GLN A 28 8.00 -17.08 8.04
C GLN A 28 7.21 -16.81 9.34
N SER A 29 5.94 -17.21 9.29
CA SER A 29 5.09 -17.27 10.47
C SER A 29 5.09 -18.67 11.05
N THR A 30 5.41 -18.80 12.34
CA THR A 30 5.49 -20.09 13.06
C THR A 30 4.20 -20.40 13.81
N CYS A 31 3.42 -19.38 14.16
CA CYS A 31 2.14 -19.50 14.86
C CYS A 31 1.24 -18.35 14.38
N SER A 32 0.47 -18.61 13.32
CA SER A 32 -0.41 -17.60 12.71
C SER A 32 -1.85 -17.73 13.17
N SER A 33 -2.50 -16.61 13.44
CA SER A 33 -3.95 -16.52 13.56
C SER A 33 -4.60 -16.22 12.21
N LEU A 34 -5.88 -16.53 12.06
CA LEU A 34 -6.67 -16.07 10.92
C LEU A 34 -6.86 -14.55 10.98
N SER A 35 -6.89 -13.91 9.83
CA SER A 35 -7.20 -12.49 9.71
C SER A 35 -8.65 -12.24 10.12
N VAL A 36 -8.90 -11.13 10.82
CA VAL A 36 -10.24 -10.78 11.33
C VAL A 36 -10.88 -9.74 10.43
N PHE A 37 -12.03 -10.07 9.84
CA PHE A 37 -12.84 -9.12 9.08
C PHE A 37 -13.88 -8.45 9.98
N TYR A 38 -13.89 -7.12 10.04
CA TYR A 38 -14.82 -6.36 10.87
C TYR A 38 -15.17 -5.01 10.24
N GLY A 39 -16.24 -4.39 10.73
CA GLY A 39 -16.76 -3.13 10.23
C GLY A 39 -16.52 -1.97 11.19
N ILE A 40 -16.08 -0.82 10.67
CA ILE A 40 -16.00 0.44 11.43
C ILE A 40 -17.05 1.41 10.88
N PRO A 41 -18.01 1.90 11.69
CA PRO A 41 -19.03 2.82 11.20
C PRO A 41 -18.42 4.18 10.79
N LYS A 42 -18.81 4.70 9.63
CA LYS A 42 -18.47 6.06 9.21
C LYS A 42 -19.42 7.05 9.89
N ALA A 43 -19.09 7.43 11.12
CA ALA A 43 -19.93 8.30 11.98
C ALA A 43 -20.33 9.65 11.36
N HIS A 44 -19.54 10.16 10.41
CA HIS A 44 -19.78 11.44 9.73
C HIS A 44 -20.68 11.35 8.49
N LYS A 45 -21.23 10.17 8.17
CA LYS A 45 -22.12 9.97 7.01
C LYS A 45 -23.52 9.53 7.47
N ILE A 46 -24.55 10.07 6.82
CA ILE A 46 -25.95 9.69 7.04
C ILE A 46 -26.11 8.19 6.83
N GLY A 47 -26.87 7.54 7.71
CA GLY A 47 -27.09 6.09 7.68
C GLY A 47 -25.91 5.24 8.19
N PHE A 48 -24.85 5.88 8.70
CA PHE A 48 -23.70 5.22 9.34
C PHE A 48 -23.10 4.05 8.53
N PRO A 49 -22.78 4.25 7.23
CA PRO A 49 -22.27 3.17 6.39
C PRO A 49 -21.02 2.56 7.00
N ILE A 50 -20.94 1.23 6.96
CA ILE A 50 -19.83 0.47 7.53
C ILE A 50 -18.63 0.52 6.58
N ARG A 51 -17.44 0.81 7.12
CA ARG A 51 -16.16 0.60 6.42
C ARG A 51 -15.65 -0.81 6.74
N PRO A 52 -15.69 -1.76 5.77
CA PRO A 52 -15.10 -3.07 5.98
C PRO A 52 -13.58 -2.94 6.13
N THR A 53 -13.01 -3.65 7.11
CA THR A 53 -11.58 -3.66 7.43
C THR A 53 -11.14 -5.09 7.74
N ILE A 54 -9.91 -5.43 7.35
CA ILE A 54 -9.27 -6.70 7.73
C ILE A 54 -8.11 -6.38 8.68
N SER A 55 -8.14 -6.93 9.89
CA SER A 55 -6.96 -6.98 10.76
C SER A 55 -6.16 -8.22 10.41
N ASP A 56 -4.95 -8.00 9.92
CA ASP A 56 -4.01 -9.06 9.53
C ASP A 56 -2.90 -9.25 10.58
N ILE A 57 -3.05 -8.66 11.77
CA ILE A 57 -2.07 -8.79 12.86
C ILE A 57 -1.99 -10.25 13.28
N GLY A 58 -0.78 -10.81 13.27
CA GLY A 58 -0.55 -12.21 13.63
C GLY A 58 -0.88 -13.20 12.52
N SER A 59 -1.27 -12.74 11.32
CA SER A 59 -1.51 -13.63 10.18
C SER A 59 -0.22 -14.26 9.66
N TYR A 60 -0.36 -15.28 8.80
CA TYR A 60 0.79 -15.94 8.18
C TYR A 60 1.57 -15.02 7.22
N GLN A 61 0.88 -14.04 6.62
CA GLN A 61 1.45 -13.12 5.63
C GLN A 61 1.91 -11.78 6.23
N TYR A 62 1.55 -11.48 7.49
CA TYR A 62 1.80 -10.19 8.13
C TYR A 62 3.26 -9.69 8.00
N LYS A 63 4.23 -10.54 8.35
CA LYS A 63 5.66 -10.19 8.31
C LYS A 63 6.15 -9.99 6.89
N LEU A 64 5.71 -10.85 5.95
CA LEU A 64 6.04 -10.76 4.54
C LEU A 64 5.47 -9.47 3.93
N SER A 65 4.19 -9.18 4.17
CA SER A 65 3.53 -7.95 3.71
C SER A 65 4.23 -6.69 4.24
N LYS A 66 4.64 -6.69 5.52
CA LYS A 66 5.40 -5.57 6.11
C LYS A 66 6.77 -5.39 5.47
N TYR A 67 7.46 -6.49 5.16
CA TYR A 67 8.74 -6.45 4.45
C TYR A 67 8.56 -5.90 3.02
N LEU A 68 7.61 -6.44 2.25
CA LEU A 68 7.31 -5.96 0.91
C LEU A 68 6.92 -4.48 0.90
N ALA A 69 6.08 -4.04 1.83
CA ALA A 69 5.71 -2.63 1.96
C ALA A 69 6.92 -1.72 2.24
N LYS A 70 7.95 -2.22 2.94
CA LYS A 70 9.21 -1.50 3.11
C LYS A 70 10.00 -1.45 1.80
N VAL A 71 10.21 -2.59 1.15
CA VAL A 71 10.94 -2.67 -0.14
C VAL A 71 10.32 -1.73 -1.17
N ILE A 72 8.99 -1.77 -1.34
CA ILE A 72 8.27 -0.92 -2.30
C ILE A 72 8.40 0.56 -1.93
N ARG A 73 8.36 0.90 -0.64
CA ARG A 73 8.51 2.29 -0.18
C ARG A 73 9.92 2.82 -0.46
N ASP A 74 10.93 1.99 -0.26
CA ASP A 74 12.33 2.35 -0.45
C ASP A 74 12.69 2.41 -1.95
N ALA A 75 12.01 1.62 -2.79
CA ALA A 75 12.21 1.59 -4.25
C ALA A 75 11.42 2.67 -5.01
N ARG A 76 10.22 3.02 -4.57
CA ARG A 76 9.37 3.98 -5.31
C ARG A 76 9.98 5.38 -5.30
N LEU A 77 9.90 6.05 -6.46
CA LEU A 77 10.18 7.48 -6.54
C LEU A 77 9.05 8.27 -5.89
N GLN A 78 9.41 9.35 -5.21
CA GLN A 78 8.45 10.26 -4.61
C GLN A 78 7.81 11.12 -5.71
N ALA A 79 6.48 11.06 -5.83
CA ALA A 79 5.76 11.92 -6.76
C ALA A 79 5.94 13.39 -6.39
N GLU A 80 6.04 14.29 -7.37
CA GLU A 80 6.15 15.74 -7.15
C GLU A 80 4.96 16.29 -6.34
N SER A 81 3.77 15.70 -6.55
CA SER A 81 2.55 16.01 -5.83
C SER A 81 2.47 15.43 -4.42
N TYR A 82 3.47 14.65 -3.98
CA TYR A 82 3.50 14.11 -2.62
C TYR A 82 3.60 15.24 -1.60
N ILE A 83 2.73 15.18 -0.60
CA ILE A 83 2.72 16.07 0.55
C ILE A 83 2.71 15.20 1.80
N LYS A 84 3.66 15.43 2.72
CA LYS A 84 3.88 14.59 3.89
C LYS A 84 2.74 14.69 4.90
N ASP A 85 2.29 15.92 5.17
CA ASP A 85 1.32 16.22 6.21
C ASP A 85 0.59 17.55 5.94
N SER A 86 -0.39 17.86 6.80
CA SER A 86 -1.20 19.08 6.69
C SER A 86 -0.40 20.36 6.91
N PHE A 87 0.71 20.33 7.64
CA PHE A 87 1.55 21.51 7.86
C PHE A 87 2.35 21.84 6.61
N GLU A 88 2.92 20.83 5.95
CA GLU A 88 3.59 20.98 4.66
C GLU A 88 2.60 21.48 3.59
N PHE A 89 1.38 20.95 3.57
CA PHE A 89 0.33 21.42 2.66
C PHE A 89 0.07 22.93 2.82
N VAL A 90 -0.15 23.39 4.05
CA VAL A 90 -0.41 24.81 4.34
C VAL A 90 0.78 25.67 3.94
N LYS A 91 2.01 25.20 4.18
CA LYS A 91 3.23 25.91 3.75
C LYS A 91 3.27 26.05 2.22
N ARG A 92 3.12 24.95 1.49
CA ARG A 92 3.15 24.95 0.02
C ARG A 92 2.08 25.87 -0.58
N ILE A 93 0.85 25.82 -0.08
CA ILE A 93 -0.23 26.70 -0.58
C ILE A 93 0.08 28.18 -0.35
N LYS A 94 0.69 28.54 0.78
CA LYS A 94 1.09 29.93 1.06
C LYS A 94 2.21 30.43 0.16
N GLU A 95 3.05 29.53 -0.35
CA GLU A 95 4.15 29.84 -1.26
C GLU A 95 3.68 30.00 -2.72
N ILE A 96 2.46 29.58 -3.06
CA ILE A 96 1.89 29.78 -4.39
C ILE A 96 1.70 31.29 -4.62
N ALA A 97 2.57 31.88 -5.44
CA ALA A 97 2.44 33.25 -5.87
C ALA A 97 1.31 33.35 -6.91
N LEU A 98 0.23 34.03 -6.54
CA LEU A 98 -0.83 34.37 -7.48
C LEU A 98 -0.39 35.56 -8.32
N ASP A 99 -0.57 35.46 -9.64
CA ASP A 99 -0.35 36.58 -10.54
C ASP A 99 -1.34 37.71 -10.21
N LYS A 100 -0.82 38.86 -9.79
CA LYS A 100 -1.63 40.04 -9.46
C LYS A 100 -2.37 40.63 -10.66
N GLN A 101 -1.97 40.26 -11.88
CA GLN A 101 -2.65 40.63 -13.12
C GLN A 101 -3.83 39.70 -13.44
N GLN A 102 -3.84 38.47 -12.89
CA GLN A 102 -4.99 37.57 -12.99
C GLN A 102 -6.09 38.02 -12.03
N LYS A 103 -7.21 38.47 -12.61
CA LYS A 103 -8.38 38.96 -11.86
C LYS A 103 -9.14 37.84 -11.15
N THR A 104 -8.88 36.58 -11.47
CA THR A 104 -9.62 35.43 -10.90
C THR A 104 -8.73 34.21 -10.82
N CYS A 105 -8.68 33.60 -9.64
CA CYS A 105 -8.08 32.30 -9.40
C CYS A 105 -9.19 31.33 -8.97
N ILE A 106 -9.18 30.10 -9.52
CA ILE A 106 -10.14 29.06 -9.17
C ILE A 106 -9.41 27.99 -8.38
N MET A 107 -9.92 27.69 -7.18
CA MET A 107 -9.48 26.54 -6.40
C MET A 107 -10.49 25.40 -6.59
N CYS A 108 -9.99 24.22 -6.94
CA CYS A 108 -10.80 23.02 -7.08
C CYS A 108 -10.37 21.99 -6.02
N SER A 109 -11.35 21.35 -5.39
CA SER A 109 -11.14 20.23 -4.47
C SER A 109 -11.84 19.00 -5.03
N SER A 110 -11.15 17.87 -5.02
CA SER A 110 -11.66 16.60 -5.51
C SER A 110 -11.22 15.49 -4.56
N ASP A 111 -12.08 14.51 -4.35
CA ASP A 111 -11.80 13.34 -3.52
C ASP A 111 -11.98 12.05 -4.33
N VAL A 112 -11.13 11.06 -4.06
CA VAL A 112 -11.20 9.76 -4.73
C VAL A 112 -12.09 8.82 -3.92
N GLU A 113 -13.18 8.37 -4.53
CA GLU A 113 -14.08 7.45 -3.87
C GLU A 113 -13.53 6.01 -3.86
N SER A 114 -13.41 5.41 -2.66
CA SER A 114 -13.10 3.98 -2.47
C SER A 114 -11.74 3.55 -3.03
N LEU A 115 -10.72 4.39 -2.83
CA LEU A 115 -9.35 4.20 -3.32
C LEU A 115 -8.84 2.75 -3.21
N TYR A 116 -8.93 2.12 -2.03
CA TYR A 116 -8.40 0.77 -1.80
C TYR A 116 -9.06 -0.35 -2.63
N ILE A 117 -10.34 -0.19 -2.98
CA ILE A 117 -11.11 -1.24 -3.68
C ILE A 117 -11.00 -1.06 -5.19
N LYS A 118 -10.74 0.17 -5.66
CA LYS A 118 -10.69 0.52 -7.08
C LYS A 118 -9.27 0.54 -7.66
N VAL A 119 -8.26 0.04 -6.94
CA VAL A 119 -6.89 -0.07 -7.48
C VAL A 119 -6.85 -1.20 -8.52
N PRO A 120 -6.41 -0.95 -9.77
CA PRO A 120 -6.19 -2.00 -10.75
C PRO A 120 -5.00 -2.87 -10.32
N VAL A 121 -5.28 -4.10 -9.89
CA VAL A 121 -4.30 -4.97 -9.22
C VAL A 121 -3.15 -5.35 -10.17
N ASP A 122 -3.46 -5.70 -11.42
CA ASP A 122 -2.46 -6.13 -12.39
C ASP A 122 -1.50 -4.99 -12.73
N GLU A 123 -2.02 -3.80 -13.02
CA GLU A 123 -1.22 -2.59 -13.27
C GLU A 123 -0.37 -2.20 -12.05
N ALA A 124 -0.92 -2.34 -10.83
CA ALA A 124 -0.19 -2.07 -9.60
C ALA A 124 0.99 -3.04 -9.40
N ILE A 125 0.81 -4.32 -9.73
CA ILE A 125 1.88 -5.32 -9.70
C ILE A 125 2.96 -4.95 -10.72
N GLU A 126 2.58 -4.69 -11.97
CA GLU A 126 3.53 -4.31 -13.03
C GLU A 126 4.32 -3.05 -12.66
N THR A 127 3.64 -2.00 -12.22
CA THR A 127 4.26 -0.76 -11.76
C THR A 127 5.23 -1.00 -10.60
N THR A 128 4.86 -1.87 -9.67
CA THR A 128 5.72 -2.21 -8.52
C THR A 128 6.98 -2.96 -8.96
N LEU A 129 6.86 -3.88 -9.91
CA LEU A 129 8.02 -4.59 -10.47
C LEU A 129 8.95 -3.62 -11.20
N ASN A 130 8.38 -2.66 -11.95
CA ASN A 130 9.15 -1.62 -12.61
C ASN A 130 9.94 -0.75 -11.61
N TYR A 131 9.39 -0.43 -10.44
CA TYR A 131 10.16 0.30 -9.41
C TYR A 131 11.30 -0.51 -8.80
N ILE A 132 11.20 -1.84 -8.75
CA ILE A 132 12.16 -2.70 -8.03
C ILE A 132 13.29 -3.19 -8.95
N PHE A 133 12.99 -3.48 -10.22
CA PHE A 133 13.89 -4.24 -11.11
C PHE A 133 14.33 -3.50 -12.37
N VAL A 134 13.85 -2.28 -12.61
CA VAL A 134 14.25 -1.41 -13.72
C VAL A 134 15.04 -0.23 -13.17
#